data_AF-A0A4U0VZP1-F1
#
_entry.id   AF-A0A4U0VZP1-F1
#
_cell.length_a   1.000
_cell.length_b   1.000
_cell.length_c   1.000
_cell.angle_alpha   90.00
_cell.angle_beta   90.00
_cell.angle_gamma   90.00
#
_symmetry.space_group_name_H-M   'P 1'
#
loop_
_entity.id
_entity.type
_entity.pdbx_description
1 polymer ?
#
loop_
_entity_poly.entity_id
_entity_poly.type
_entity_poly.pdbx_seq_one_letter_code
_entity_poly.pdbx_strand_id
1 'polypeptide(L)'
;MMEAVEVLDLPEKDAERNAFTNLDPAGFFIRPPPKPHELDTFITPEDQVFQTIHMGAACVDHTRWLLVVDGLVERPFALSLPLLQQLPSRTITAFHECFGSPLKPATTALWRVGNVRWTGVPLHTLLQIAQPLPQAQFVWSEGLDRGHFSTLQTDRYQKDLPLAKALGDEVLLAYEINGKPLSKEQGAPVRLVVPGWFGTNATKWVCRLSVQAGRAPGPFTTTLYNVPDPVSGVLRPVWQAEVNSMIVRPAPDAK
;
A
#
# COMPACT_ATOMS: atom_id res chain seq x y z
N MET A 1 27.93 -15.36 -2.59
CA MET A 1 26.96 -15.94 -3.54
C MET A 1 25.62 -15.91 -2.84
N MET A 2 24.64 -15.16 -3.34
CA MET A 2 23.27 -15.31 -2.84
C MET A 2 22.80 -16.73 -3.18
N GLU A 3 22.29 -17.47 -2.19
CA GLU A 3 21.62 -18.75 -2.46
C GLU A 3 20.50 -18.53 -3.48
N ALA A 4 20.24 -19.55 -4.30
CA ALA A 4 19.18 -19.48 -5.29
C ALA A 4 17.84 -19.30 -4.57
N VAL A 5 17.25 -18.11 -4.72
CA VAL A 5 15.93 -17.81 -4.15
C VAL A 5 14.87 -18.66 -4.87
N GLU A 6 14.16 -19.47 -4.10
CA GLU A 6 13.04 -20.27 -4.58
C GLU A 6 11.85 -19.36 -4.92
N VAL A 7 11.35 -19.50 -6.15
CA VAL A 7 10.17 -18.81 -6.66
C VAL A 7 9.36 -19.79 -7.50
N LEU A 8 8.07 -19.50 -7.65
CA LEU A 8 7.19 -20.25 -8.54
C LEU A 8 7.25 -19.65 -9.95
N ASP A 9 6.98 -20.47 -10.96
CA ASP A 9 6.68 -19.97 -12.30
C ASP A 9 5.41 -19.10 -12.28
N LEU A 10 5.24 -18.27 -13.32
CA LEU A 10 4.01 -17.51 -13.47
C LEU A 10 2.80 -18.46 -13.51
N PRO A 11 1.77 -18.20 -12.70
CA PRO A 11 0.57 -19.02 -12.72
C PRO A 11 -0.27 -18.70 -13.97
N GLU A 12 -1.37 -19.44 -14.15
CA GLU A 12 -2.38 -19.07 -15.14
C GLU A 12 -2.85 -17.62 -14.93
N LYS A 13 -3.29 -17.00 -16.02
CA LYS A 13 -3.73 -15.60 -16.01
C LYS A 13 -4.78 -15.37 -14.91
N ASP A 14 -4.53 -14.36 -14.08
CA ASP A 14 -5.40 -13.92 -12.98
C ASP A 14 -5.62 -14.98 -11.88
N ALA A 15 -4.80 -16.04 -11.83
CA ALA A 15 -4.87 -17.05 -10.78
C ALA A 15 -4.61 -16.48 -9.38
N GLU A 16 -3.90 -15.35 -9.24
CA GLU A 16 -3.74 -14.69 -7.94
C GLU A 16 -5.08 -14.21 -7.35
N ARG A 17 -6.10 -14.01 -8.19
CA ARG A 17 -7.45 -13.60 -7.78
C ARG A 17 -8.22 -14.72 -7.08
N ASN A 18 -7.78 -15.96 -7.19
CA ASN A 18 -8.41 -17.12 -6.56
C ASN A 18 -8.35 -17.09 -5.02
N ALA A 19 -7.46 -16.29 -4.44
CA ALA A 19 -7.37 -16.09 -3.01
C ALA A 19 -8.50 -15.19 -2.45
N PHE A 20 -9.13 -14.37 -3.30
CA PHE A 20 -10.25 -13.52 -2.88
C PHE A 20 -11.51 -14.36 -2.66
N THR A 21 -12.16 -14.21 -1.50
CA THR A 21 -13.44 -14.87 -1.20
C THR A 21 -14.62 -13.91 -1.32
N ASN A 22 -14.57 -12.79 -0.60
CA ASN A 22 -15.64 -11.79 -0.53
C ASN A 22 -15.13 -10.45 0.01
N LEU A 23 -15.99 -9.43 0.03
CA LEU A 23 -15.78 -8.19 0.76
C LEU A 23 -16.63 -8.20 2.03
N ASP A 24 -16.03 -7.84 3.17
CA ASP A 24 -16.74 -7.78 4.44
C ASP A 24 -16.11 -6.77 5.43
N PRO A 25 -16.76 -5.63 5.74
CA PRO A 25 -17.96 -5.15 5.06
C PRO A 25 -17.64 -4.74 3.61
N ALA A 26 -18.63 -4.83 2.74
CA ALA A 26 -18.55 -4.29 1.39
C ALA A 26 -18.72 -2.75 1.40
N GLY A 27 -18.13 -2.07 0.42
CA GLY A 27 -18.25 -0.63 0.23
C GLY A 27 -17.25 0.20 1.04
N PHE A 28 -17.45 1.52 0.99
CA PHE A 28 -16.54 2.48 1.59
C PHE A 28 -16.58 2.41 3.12
N PHE A 29 -15.40 2.33 3.74
CA PHE A 29 -15.26 2.31 5.18
C PHE A 29 -14.13 3.23 5.66
N ILE A 30 -14.39 3.97 6.73
CA ILE A 30 -13.39 4.75 7.46
C ILE A 30 -13.50 4.44 8.95
N ARG A 31 -12.36 4.15 9.57
CA ARG A 31 -12.16 4.31 11.02
C ARG A 31 -11.32 5.57 11.25
N PRO A 32 -11.84 6.60 11.94
CA PRO A 32 -11.03 7.78 12.26
C PRO A 32 -9.92 7.43 13.26
N PRO A 33 -8.80 8.18 13.28
CA PRO A 33 -7.81 8.10 14.35
C PRO A 33 -8.40 8.64 15.68
N PRO A 34 -7.72 8.41 16.82
CA PRO A 34 -7.96 9.14 18.05
C PRO A 34 -7.87 10.66 17.87
N LYS A 35 -8.39 11.40 18.84
CA LYS A 35 -8.21 12.85 18.89
C LYS A 35 -6.72 13.19 19.06
N PRO A 36 -6.27 14.38 18.61
CA PRO A 36 -4.87 14.79 18.75
C PRO A 36 -4.28 14.59 20.15
N HIS A 37 -5.03 14.93 21.21
CA HIS A 37 -4.56 14.80 22.60
C HIS A 37 -4.53 13.38 23.16
N GLU A 38 -5.08 12.41 22.43
CA GLU A 38 -5.03 10.98 22.75
C GLU A 38 -3.82 10.30 22.07
N LEU A 39 -3.10 10.99 21.18
CA LEU A 39 -1.90 10.50 20.51
C LEU A 39 -0.66 10.76 21.36
N ASP A 40 -0.55 10.05 22.49
CA ASP A 40 0.49 10.28 23.50
C ASP A 40 1.65 9.26 23.49
N THR A 41 1.56 8.22 22.66
CA THR A 41 2.61 7.21 22.49
C THR A 41 3.37 7.38 21.17
N PHE A 42 4.67 7.11 21.17
CA PHE A 42 5.50 7.16 19.95
C PHE A 42 5.11 6.12 18.90
N ILE A 43 4.69 4.92 19.33
CA ILE A 43 4.13 3.88 18.45
C ILE A 43 2.63 3.83 18.67
N THR A 44 1.86 4.20 17.66
CA THR A 44 0.40 4.19 17.71
C THR A 44 -0.12 2.75 17.87
N PRO A 45 -0.95 2.47 18.88
CA PRO A 45 -1.63 1.19 19.03
C PRO A 45 -2.42 0.79 17.78
N GLU A 46 -2.42 -0.49 17.41
CA GLU A 46 -3.02 -0.98 16.14
C GLU A 46 -4.51 -0.69 16.01
N ASP A 47 -5.23 -0.72 17.13
CA ASP A 47 -6.66 -0.39 17.23
C ASP A 47 -6.94 1.11 17.08
N GLN A 48 -5.92 1.95 17.28
CA GLN A 48 -5.96 3.40 17.12
C GLN A 48 -5.47 3.88 15.74
N VAL A 49 -4.80 3.04 14.95
CA VAL A 49 -4.42 3.42 13.58
C VAL A 49 -5.69 3.64 12.75
N PHE A 50 -5.78 4.73 12.01
CA PHE A 50 -6.95 4.97 11.16
C PHE A 50 -7.10 3.87 10.10
N GLN A 51 -8.32 3.71 9.57
CA GLN A 51 -8.58 2.84 8.42
C GLN A 51 -9.27 3.62 7.31
N THR A 52 -8.90 3.36 6.07
CA THR A 52 -9.61 3.83 4.88
C THR A 52 -9.65 2.69 3.88
N ILE A 53 -10.86 2.35 3.44
CA ILE A 53 -11.13 1.23 2.55
C ILE A 53 -12.11 1.70 1.50
N HIS A 54 -11.73 1.63 0.22
CA HIS A 54 -12.53 2.20 -0.85
C HIS A 54 -13.74 1.35 -1.24
N MET A 55 -13.51 0.06 -1.50
CA MET A 55 -14.51 -0.83 -2.11
C MET A 55 -15.06 -1.90 -1.16
N GLY A 56 -14.43 -2.06 0.00
CA GLY A 56 -14.75 -3.08 1.00
C GLY A 56 -13.49 -3.81 1.46
N ALA A 57 -13.52 -4.40 2.66
CA ALA A 57 -12.36 -5.13 3.16
C ALA A 57 -12.33 -6.53 2.53
N ALA A 58 -11.29 -6.84 1.75
CA ALA A 58 -11.17 -8.14 1.11
C ALA A 58 -10.86 -9.24 2.15
N CYS A 59 -11.68 -10.28 2.14
CA CYS A 59 -11.36 -11.55 2.78
C CYS A 59 -10.48 -12.37 1.82
N VAL A 60 -9.33 -12.81 2.32
CA VAL A 60 -8.29 -13.49 1.53
C VAL A 60 -7.98 -14.84 2.15
N ASP A 61 -8.02 -15.90 1.35
CA ASP A 61 -7.48 -17.20 1.72
C ASP A 61 -5.95 -17.17 1.63
N HIS A 62 -5.29 -17.17 2.78
CA HIS A 62 -3.83 -17.07 2.87
C HIS A 62 -3.10 -18.27 2.24
N THR A 63 -3.73 -19.44 2.16
CA THR A 63 -3.14 -20.66 1.59
C THR A 63 -3.13 -20.64 0.05
N ARG A 64 -4.05 -19.86 -0.53
CA ARG A 64 -4.17 -19.66 -1.99
C ARG A 64 -3.59 -18.33 -2.46
N TRP A 65 -3.13 -17.50 -1.52
CA TRP A 65 -2.55 -16.19 -1.84
C TRP A 65 -1.26 -16.35 -2.64
N LEU A 66 -1.20 -15.62 -3.74
CA LEU A 66 -0.04 -15.51 -4.62
C LEU A 66 0.27 -14.03 -4.85
N LEU A 67 1.56 -13.71 -4.85
CA LEU A 67 2.07 -12.47 -5.41
C LEU A 67 2.69 -12.76 -6.76
N VAL A 68 2.14 -12.15 -7.82
CA VAL A 68 2.69 -12.20 -9.18
C VAL A 68 3.62 -11.01 -9.38
N VAL A 69 4.83 -11.24 -9.89
CA VAL A 69 5.80 -10.21 -10.28
C VAL A 69 6.11 -10.36 -11.77
N ASP A 70 5.70 -9.39 -12.59
CA ASP A 70 5.74 -9.49 -14.04
C ASP A 70 6.02 -8.15 -14.74
N GLY A 71 5.76 -8.10 -16.05
CA GLY A 71 5.91 -6.91 -16.89
C GLY A 71 7.29 -6.83 -17.55
N LEU A 72 7.91 -5.66 -17.51
CA LEU A 72 9.20 -5.36 -18.12
C LEU A 72 10.36 -5.85 -17.25
N VAL A 73 10.47 -7.17 -17.12
CA VAL A 73 11.44 -7.90 -16.31
C VAL A 73 12.02 -9.07 -17.10
N GLU A 74 13.27 -9.44 -16.84
CA GLU A 74 13.89 -10.62 -17.49
C GLU A 74 13.37 -11.94 -16.90
N ARG A 75 13.06 -11.93 -15.60
CA ARG A 75 12.62 -13.11 -14.85
C ARG A 75 11.29 -12.85 -14.16
N PRO A 76 10.14 -13.01 -14.84
CA PRO A 76 8.85 -12.96 -14.17
C PRO A 76 8.64 -14.21 -13.30
N PHE A 77 7.96 -14.07 -12.16
CA PHE A 77 7.74 -15.16 -11.21
C PHE A 77 6.52 -14.92 -10.32
N ALA A 78 6.18 -15.92 -9.50
CA ALA A 78 5.23 -15.78 -8.42
C ALA A 78 5.77 -16.27 -7.07
N LEU A 79 5.17 -15.78 -5.99
CA LEU A 79 5.47 -16.20 -4.62
C LEU A 79 4.18 -16.57 -3.89
N SER A 80 4.20 -17.71 -3.18
CA SER A 80 3.24 -17.99 -2.12
C SER A 80 3.63 -17.24 -0.85
N LEU A 81 2.70 -17.16 0.11
CA LEU A 81 2.98 -16.50 1.39
C LEU A 81 4.18 -17.13 2.14
N PRO A 82 4.32 -18.46 2.25
CA PRO A 82 5.50 -19.06 2.88
C PRO A 82 6.82 -18.75 2.17
N LEU A 83 6.84 -18.69 0.83
CA LEU A 83 8.06 -18.35 0.08
C LEU A 83 8.44 -16.89 0.28
N LEU A 84 7.46 -15.97 0.29
CA LEU A 84 7.71 -14.56 0.61
C LEU A 84 8.33 -14.42 2.02
N GLN A 85 7.80 -15.14 3.02
CA GLN A 85 8.27 -15.06 4.40
C GLN A 85 9.66 -15.67 4.63
N GLN A 86 10.17 -16.47 3.69
CA GLN A 86 11.56 -16.97 3.71
C GLN A 86 12.58 -15.95 3.19
N LEU A 87 12.14 -14.91 2.47
CA LEU A 87 13.03 -13.86 1.99
C LEU A 87 13.52 -12.98 3.15
N PRO A 88 14.70 -12.33 3.03
CA PRO A 88 15.19 -11.40 4.03
C PRO A 88 14.16 -10.31 4.34
N SER A 89 13.76 -10.22 5.60
CA SER A 89 12.80 -9.22 6.08
C SER A 89 13.49 -8.08 6.83
N ARG A 90 12.80 -6.94 6.91
CA ARG A 90 13.21 -5.77 7.68
C ARG A 90 12.02 -5.20 8.44
N THR A 91 12.30 -4.59 9.60
CA THR A 91 11.33 -3.79 10.34
C THR A 91 11.65 -2.31 10.22
N ILE A 92 10.66 -1.50 9.85
CA ILE A 92 10.79 -0.04 9.70
C ILE A 92 9.72 0.65 10.53
N THR A 93 10.14 1.58 11.39
CA THR A 93 9.23 2.51 12.05
C THR A 93 8.96 3.68 11.11
N ALA A 94 7.71 3.87 10.70
CA ALA A 94 7.33 4.97 9.83
C ALA A 94 5.93 5.48 10.14
N PHE A 95 5.70 6.77 9.92
CA PHE A 95 4.36 7.32 9.90
C PHE A 95 3.59 6.75 8.71
N HIS A 96 2.30 6.52 8.92
CA HIS A 96 1.32 6.17 7.92
C HIS A 96 0.27 7.26 7.95
N GLU A 97 0.07 7.99 6.85
CA GLU A 97 -0.84 9.14 6.81
C GLU A 97 -1.81 9.05 5.63
N CYS A 98 -3.09 9.33 5.89
CA CYS A 98 -4.11 9.44 4.85
C CYS A 98 -4.08 10.84 4.21
N PHE A 99 -4.05 10.89 2.88
CA PHE A 99 -4.27 12.15 2.16
C PHE A 99 -5.66 12.75 2.39
N GLY A 100 -6.66 11.89 2.63
CA GLY A 100 -8.05 12.28 2.73
C GLY A 100 -8.91 11.82 1.56
N SER A 101 -10.00 12.56 1.33
CA SER A 101 -10.94 12.23 0.27
C SER A 101 -10.33 12.51 -1.10
N PRO A 102 -10.32 11.52 -2.02
CA PRO A 102 -9.87 11.74 -3.38
C PRO A 102 -10.89 12.51 -4.23
N LEU A 103 -12.13 12.65 -3.76
CA LEU A 103 -13.22 13.36 -4.46
C LEU A 103 -13.25 14.84 -4.11
N LYS A 104 -12.86 15.15 -2.88
CA LYS A 104 -12.79 16.51 -2.36
C LYS A 104 -11.54 16.60 -1.48
N PRO A 105 -10.38 17.01 -2.05
CA PRO A 105 -9.17 17.20 -1.29
C PRO A 105 -9.44 18.04 -0.04
N ALA A 106 -8.87 17.62 1.09
CA ALA A 106 -9.10 18.32 2.34
C ALA A 106 -8.45 19.71 2.28
N THR A 107 -9.17 20.73 2.74
CA THR A 107 -8.65 22.10 2.89
C THR A 107 -8.06 22.33 4.27
N THR A 108 -8.14 21.34 5.15
CA THR A 108 -7.58 21.33 6.51
C THR A 108 -6.89 20.01 6.79
N ALA A 109 -5.93 20.01 7.71
CA ALA A 109 -5.27 18.80 8.14
C ALA A 109 -6.28 17.81 8.74
N LEU A 110 -6.30 16.58 8.24
CA LEU A 110 -7.22 15.54 8.70
C LEU A 110 -6.71 14.78 9.93
N TRP A 111 -5.41 14.89 10.20
CA TRP A 111 -4.69 14.19 11.27
C TRP A 111 -4.94 12.68 11.30
N ARG A 112 -5.28 12.10 10.14
CA ARG A 112 -5.41 10.65 9.92
C ARG A 112 -4.02 10.06 9.76
N VAL A 113 -3.29 10.01 10.86
CA VAL A 113 -1.90 9.58 10.92
C VAL A 113 -1.70 8.62 12.10
N GLY A 114 -0.78 7.67 11.94
CA GLY A 114 -0.25 6.86 13.02
C GLY A 114 1.21 6.52 12.75
N ASN A 115 2.03 6.41 13.79
CA ASN A 115 3.43 6.00 13.66
C ASN A 115 3.57 4.54 14.11
N VAL A 116 3.96 3.65 13.20
CA VAL A 116 3.89 2.19 13.43
C VAL A 116 5.15 1.50 12.92
N ARG A 117 5.37 0.27 13.39
CA ARG A 117 6.44 -0.59 12.89
C ARG A 117 5.90 -1.53 11.84
N TRP A 118 6.40 -1.47 10.62
CA TRP A 118 6.07 -2.41 9.55
C TRP A 118 7.17 -3.46 9.45
N THR A 119 6.81 -4.75 9.39
CA THR A 119 7.78 -5.82 9.08
C THR A 119 7.39 -6.50 7.78
N GLY A 120 8.37 -6.68 6.90
CA GLY A 120 8.14 -7.23 5.56
C GLY A 120 9.41 -7.44 4.76
N VAL A 121 9.24 -7.92 3.53
CA VAL A 121 10.34 -8.06 2.57
C VAL A 121 10.55 -6.71 1.86
N PRO A 122 11.79 -6.19 1.77
CA PRO A 122 12.07 -5.03 0.96
C PRO A 122 11.70 -5.25 -0.51
N LEU A 123 10.97 -4.32 -1.13
CA LEU A 123 10.52 -4.44 -2.51
C LEU A 123 11.70 -4.58 -3.48
N HIS A 124 12.83 -3.92 -3.18
CA HIS A 124 14.05 -4.05 -3.99
C HIS A 124 14.57 -5.50 -4.04
N THR A 125 14.31 -6.34 -3.04
CA THR A 125 14.68 -7.77 -3.06
C THR A 125 13.93 -8.51 -4.17
N LEU A 126 12.64 -8.24 -4.35
CA LEU A 126 11.82 -8.84 -5.40
C LEU A 126 12.25 -8.31 -6.77
N LEU A 127 12.56 -7.01 -6.87
CA LEU A 127 13.05 -6.41 -8.11
C LEU A 127 14.43 -6.95 -8.51
N GLN A 128 15.32 -7.25 -7.55
CA GLN A 128 16.60 -7.92 -7.84
C GLN A 128 16.41 -9.31 -8.44
N ILE A 129 15.41 -10.06 -7.96
CA ILE A 129 15.05 -11.37 -8.52
C ILE A 129 14.45 -11.19 -9.93
N ALA A 130 13.58 -10.21 -10.11
CA ALA A 130 12.85 -9.98 -11.34
C ALA A 130 13.75 -9.48 -12.48
N GLN A 131 14.76 -8.67 -12.16
CA GLN A 131 15.67 -8.02 -13.11
C GLN A 131 14.92 -7.10 -14.10
N PRO A 132 14.51 -5.89 -13.68
CA PRO A 132 13.84 -4.92 -14.54
C PRO A 132 14.63 -4.60 -15.81
N LEU A 133 13.94 -4.55 -16.95
CA LEU A 133 14.50 -4.19 -18.25
C LEU A 133 14.83 -2.68 -18.33
N PRO A 134 15.72 -2.24 -19.24
CA PRO A 134 16.16 -0.83 -19.32
C PRO A 134 15.05 0.20 -19.51
N GLN A 135 13.94 -0.18 -20.14
CA GLN A 135 12.76 0.68 -20.36
C GLN A 135 11.82 0.77 -19.14
N ALA A 136 12.08 0.03 -18.06
CA ALA A 136 11.25 0.03 -16.86
C ALA A 136 11.34 1.38 -16.13
N GLN A 137 10.18 1.98 -15.81
CA GLN A 137 10.10 3.28 -15.13
C GLN A 137 9.20 3.26 -13.90
N PHE A 138 8.22 2.36 -13.84
CA PHE A 138 7.23 2.29 -12.77
C PHE A 138 7.02 0.84 -12.32
N VAL A 139 6.58 0.68 -11.09
CA VAL A 139 6.00 -0.57 -10.58
C VAL A 139 4.53 -0.30 -10.32
N TRP A 140 3.64 -1.03 -10.99
CA TRP A 140 2.22 -1.02 -10.70
C TRP A 140 1.96 -2.00 -9.57
N SER A 141 1.09 -1.62 -8.64
CA SER A 141 0.65 -2.48 -7.54
C SER A 141 -0.86 -2.67 -7.62
N GLU A 142 -1.30 -3.91 -7.47
CA GLU A 142 -2.71 -4.27 -7.53
C GLU A 142 -3.15 -5.00 -6.26
N GLY A 143 -4.26 -4.56 -5.69
CA GLY A 143 -4.95 -5.22 -4.60
C GLY A 143 -6.02 -6.21 -5.08
N LEU A 144 -6.39 -7.15 -4.21
CA LEU A 144 -7.49 -8.09 -4.42
C LEU A 144 -8.87 -7.44 -4.30
N ASP A 145 -8.98 -6.28 -3.64
CA ASP A 145 -10.23 -5.57 -3.48
C ASP A 145 -10.75 -5.01 -4.81
N ARG A 146 -12.06 -5.11 -4.99
CA ARG A 146 -12.79 -4.75 -6.21
C ARG A 146 -14.20 -4.31 -5.87
N GLY A 147 -14.83 -3.54 -6.74
CA GLY A 147 -16.22 -3.12 -6.55
C GLY A 147 -16.43 -1.64 -6.85
N HIS A 148 -17.31 -1.02 -6.07
CA HIS A 148 -17.74 0.35 -6.29
C HIS A 148 -17.11 1.30 -5.29
N PHE A 149 -16.67 2.46 -5.76
CA PHE A 149 -16.33 3.61 -4.94
C PHE A 149 -16.88 4.88 -5.59
N SER A 150 -17.84 5.54 -4.92
CA SER A 150 -18.62 6.62 -5.51
C SER A 150 -19.30 6.16 -6.81
N THR A 151 -19.13 6.87 -7.93
CA THR A 151 -19.66 6.53 -9.25
C THR A 151 -18.77 5.56 -10.03
N LEU A 152 -17.61 5.17 -9.50
CA LEU A 152 -16.64 4.32 -10.18
C LEU A 152 -16.85 2.86 -9.81
N GLN A 153 -16.88 2.00 -10.82
CA GLN A 153 -16.75 0.56 -10.69
C GLN A 153 -15.37 0.16 -11.18
N THR A 154 -14.63 -0.62 -10.39
CA THR A 154 -13.33 -1.15 -10.79
C THR A 154 -13.16 -2.60 -10.33
N ASP A 155 -12.40 -3.36 -11.10
CA ASP A 155 -12.08 -4.76 -10.85
C ASP A 155 -10.88 -4.93 -9.91
N ARG A 156 -10.14 -3.86 -9.60
CA ARG A 156 -8.99 -3.86 -8.69
C ARG A 156 -8.64 -2.46 -8.19
N TYR A 157 -8.12 -2.36 -6.96
CA TYR A 157 -7.39 -1.17 -6.55
C TYR A 157 -6.01 -1.18 -7.21
N GLN A 158 -5.68 -0.16 -8.00
CA GLN A 158 -4.42 -0.08 -8.73
C GLN A 158 -3.72 1.26 -8.48
N LYS A 159 -2.46 1.17 -8.07
CA LYS A 159 -1.54 2.30 -7.86
C LYS A 159 -0.21 2.05 -8.55
N ASP A 160 0.62 3.08 -8.60
CA ASP A 160 1.99 2.97 -9.05
C ASP A 160 2.96 3.78 -8.19
N LEU A 161 4.23 3.43 -8.32
CA LEU A 161 5.36 4.22 -7.85
C LEU A 161 6.49 4.16 -8.88
N PRO A 162 7.31 5.23 -9.01
CA PRO A 162 8.52 5.20 -9.83
C PRO A 162 9.44 4.06 -9.39
N LEU A 163 10.08 3.39 -10.35
CA LEU A 163 11.01 2.30 -10.10
C LEU A 163 12.15 2.73 -9.15
N ALA A 164 12.64 3.96 -9.28
CA ALA A 164 13.64 4.52 -8.38
C ALA A 164 13.18 4.55 -6.91
N LYS A 165 11.89 4.82 -6.64
CA LYS A 165 11.32 4.75 -5.29
C LYS A 165 11.14 3.29 -4.86
N ALA A 166 10.71 2.42 -5.76
CA ALA A 166 10.52 0.99 -5.49
C ALA A 166 11.82 0.26 -5.12
N LEU A 167 12.96 0.75 -5.62
CA LEU A 167 14.31 0.28 -5.28
C LEU A 167 14.84 0.81 -3.94
N GLY A 168 14.11 1.72 -3.28
CA GLY A 168 14.47 2.24 -1.97
C GLY A 168 14.48 1.15 -0.89
N ASP A 169 15.40 1.29 0.06
CA ASP A 169 15.57 0.36 1.20
C ASP A 169 14.34 0.31 2.11
N GLU A 170 13.49 1.33 2.06
CA GLU A 170 12.36 1.53 2.96
C GLU A 170 11.02 1.00 2.45
N VAL A 171 10.90 0.69 1.16
CA VAL A 171 9.64 0.20 0.58
C VAL A 171 9.50 -1.29 0.86
N LEU A 172 8.41 -1.70 1.51
CA LEU A 172 8.21 -3.06 1.98
C LEU A 172 6.94 -3.69 1.40
N LEU A 173 7.00 -5.02 1.19
CA LEU A 173 5.84 -5.90 1.20
C LEU A 173 5.67 -6.39 2.64
N ALA A 174 4.85 -5.66 3.40
CA ALA A 174 4.64 -5.90 4.82
C ALA A 174 3.58 -6.98 5.06
N TYR A 175 3.87 -7.89 5.99
CA TYR A 175 2.95 -8.90 6.50
C TYR A 175 2.73 -8.78 8.03
N GLU A 176 3.45 -7.87 8.70
CA GLU A 176 3.20 -7.49 10.09
C GLU A 176 3.13 -5.98 10.29
N ILE A 177 2.40 -5.59 11.33
CA ILE A 177 2.36 -4.25 11.91
C ILE A 177 2.54 -4.37 13.43
N ASN A 178 3.41 -3.54 14.00
CA ASN A 178 3.72 -3.49 15.43
C ASN A 178 4.16 -4.82 16.06
N GLY A 179 4.67 -5.75 15.24
CA GLY A 179 5.12 -7.09 15.67
C GLY A 179 4.00 -8.14 15.70
N LYS A 180 2.86 -7.86 15.07
CA LYS A 180 1.76 -8.81 14.88
C LYS A 180 1.39 -8.93 13.40
N PRO A 181 0.86 -10.09 12.96
CA PRO A 181 0.31 -10.21 11.61
C PRO A 181 -0.72 -9.12 11.32
N LEU A 182 -0.78 -8.66 10.08
CA LEU A 182 -1.81 -7.70 9.65
C LEU A 182 -3.22 -8.26 9.90
N SER A 183 -4.14 -7.38 10.28
CA SER A 183 -5.58 -7.67 10.22
C SER A 183 -6.11 -7.63 8.79
N LYS A 184 -7.30 -8.19 8.57
CA LYS A 184 -8.03 -8.09 7.30
C LYS A 184 -8.10 -6.65 6.80
N GLU A 185 -8.55 -5.72 7.63
CA GLU A 185 -8.75 -4.30 7.29
C GLU A 185 -7.43 -3.58 6.99
N GLN A 186 -6.34 -4.03 7.60
CA GLN A 186 -4.98 -3.54 7.38
C GLN A 186 -4.35 -4.07 6.10
N GLY A 187 -4.95 -5.07 5.45
CA GLY A 187 -4.52 -5.60 4.15
C GLY A 187 -3.90 -6.99 4.21
N ALA A 188 -4.22 -7.81 5.21
CA ALA A 188 -3.71 -9.18 5.31
C ALA A 188 -4.00 -10.03 4.06
N PRO A 189 -3.09 -10.95 3.67
CA PRO A 189 -1.87 -11.30 4.38
C PRO A 189 -0.71 -10.34 4.13
N VAL A 190 -0.74 -9.58 3.03
CA VAL A 190 0.38 -8.71 2.61
C VAL A 190 -0.14 -7.39 2.05
N ARG A 191 0.52 -6.29 2.43
CA ARG A 191 0.33 -4.97 1.80
C ARG A 191 1.65 -4.37 1.34
N LEU A 192 1.57 -3.48 0.36
CA LEU A 192 2.66 -2.56 0.07
C LEU A 192 2.70 -1.45 1.14
N VAL A 193 3.90 -1.07 1.55
CA VAL A 193 4.18 0.08 2.43
C VAL A 193 5.25 0.95 1.77
N VAL A 194 4.95 2.24 1.63
CA VAL A 194 5.83 3.23 0.98
C VAL A 194 6.10 4.37 1.96
N PRO A 195 7.10 4.26 2.86
CA PRO A 195 7.39 5.32 3.83
C PRO A 195 7.66 6.68 3.18
N GLY A 196 7.19 7.73 3.85
CA GLY A 196 7.24 9.11 3.37
C GLY A 196 6.15 9.49 2.36
N TRP A 197 5.33 8.54 1.93
CA TRP A 197 4.22 8.77 1.00
C TRP A 197 2.88 8.61 1.70
N PHE A 198 1.85 9.29 1.18
CA PHE A 198 0.48 9.10 1.65
C PHE A 198 0.02 7.66 1.42
N GLY A 199 -0.78 7.15 2.36
CA GLY A 199 -1.24 5.77 2.44
C GLY A 199 -2.09 5.29 1.27
N THR A 200 -2.58 6.18 0.41
CA THR A 200 -3.18 5.82 -0.88
C THR A 200 -2.21 5.03 -1.77
N ASN A 201 -0.89 5.18 -1.60
CA ASN A 201 0.12 4.44 -2.35
C ASN A 201 0.57 3.13 -1.66
N ALA A 202 -0.03 2.79 -0.51
CA ALA A 202 0.27 1.60 0.28
C ALA A 202 -0.80 0.52 0.05
N THR A 203 -0.85 -0.01 -1.18
CA THR A 203 -1.85 -0.98 -1.67
C THR A 203 -2.03 -2.15 -0.71
N LYS A 204 -3.27 -2.38 -0.28
CA LYS A 204 -3.64 -3.48 0.62
C LYS A 204 -4.02 -4.73 -0.17
N TRP A 205 -3.96 -5.89 0.48
CA TRP A 205 -4.29 -7.18 -0.14
C TRP A 205 -3.55 -7.38 -1.47
N VAL A 206 -2.28 -7.01 -1.49
CA VAL A 206 -1.51 -6.94 -2.74
C VAL A 206 -1.39 -8.33 -3.35
N CYS A 207 -1.61 -8.43 -4.65
CA CYS A 207 -1.54 -9.71 -5.37
C CYS A 207 -0.70 -9.64 -6.65
N ARG A 208 -0.43 -8.44 -7.17
CA ARG A 208 0.41 -8.28 -8.37
C ARG A 208 1.29 -7.02 -8.28
N LEU A 209 2.52 -7.17 -8.74
CA LEU A 209 3.48 -6.11 -9.00
C LEU A 209 3.94 -6.20 -10.45
N SER A 210 3.58 -5.22 -11.27
CA SER A 210 3.92 -5.21 -12.70
C SER A 210 4.89 -4.09 -13.00
N VAL A 211 6.08 -4.42 -13.48
CA VAL A 211 7.08 -3.41 -13.89
C VAL A 211 6.72 -2.89 -15.27
N GLN A 212 6.63 -1.57 -15.44
CA GLN A 212 6.07 -0.94 -16.63
C GLN A 212 6.83 0.32 -17.04
N ALA A 213 6.70 0.71 -18.30
CA ALA A 213 7.37 1.90 -18.85
C ALA A 213 6.62 3.21 -18.54
N GLY A 214 5.36 3.11 -18.12
CA GLY A 214 4.50 4.26 -17.86
C GLY A 214 3.65 4.09 -16.60
N ARG A 215 2.88 5.13 -16.28
CA ARG A 215 1.94 5.15 -15.15
C ARG A 215 0.83 4.11 -15.32
N ALA A 216 0.31 3.61 -14.21
CA ALA A 216 -0.85 2.71 -14.20
C ALA A 216 -2.11 3.45 -14.67
N PRO A 217 -2.94 2.84 -15.53
CA PRO A 217 -4.10 3.52 -16.10
C PRO A 217 -5.29 3.64 -15.13
N GLY A 218 -5.30 2.87 -14.04
CA GLY A 218 -6.45 2.76 -13.13
C GLY A 218 -6.89 4.09 -12.51
N PRO A 219 -8.20 4.25 -12.19
CA PRO A 219 -8.76 5.53 -11.77
C PRO A 219 -8.16 6.05 -10.45
N PHE A 220 -7.72 5.15 -9.55
CA PHE A 220 -7.01 5.51 -8.31
C PHE A 220 -5.60 6.09 -8.55
N THR A 221 -5.08 5.95 -9.76
CA THR A 221 -3.79 6.47 -10.20
C THR A 221 -3.92 7.73 -11.04
N THR A 222 -4.90 7.77 -11.95
CA THR A 222 -4.99 8.81 -13.00
C THR A 222 -6.04 9.88 -12.76
N THR A 223 -7.14 9.55 -12.06
CA THR A 223 -8.27 10.48 -11.85
C THR A 223 -8.39 10.87 -10.39
N LEU A 224 -8.53 9.88 -9.51
CA LEU A 224 -8.53 10.05 -8.06
C LEU A 224 -7.09 10.25 -7.57
N TYR A 225 -6.95 10.96 -6.43
CA TYR A 225 -5.64 11.21 -5.81
C TYR A 225 -4.63 11.92 -6.74
N ASN A 226 -5.13 12.85 -7.55
CA ASN A 226 -4.32 13.80 -8.29
C ASN A 226 -4.79 15.21 -7.91
N VAL A 227 -3.85 16.11 -7.63
CA VAL A 227 -4.15 17.49 -7.25
C VAL A 227 -3.35 18.47 -8.11
N PRO A 228 -3.87 19.69 -8.34
CA PRO A 228 -3.10 20.72 -9.01
C PRO A 228 -1.83 21.01 -8.23
N ASP A 229 -0.70 21.01 -8.92
CA ASP A 229 0.55 21.50 -8.37
C ASP A 229 0.40 23.00 -8.01
N PRO A 230 0.80 23.44 -6.81
CA PRO A 230 0.54 24.80 -6.36
C PRO A 230 1.29 25.86 -7.17
N VAL A 231 2.34 25.50 -7.89
CA VAL A 231 3.15 26.43 -8.70
C VAL A 231 2.70 26.42 -10.16
N SER A 232 2.63 25.24 -10.77
CA SER A 232 2.34 25.09 -12.20
C SER A 232 0.85 24.93 -12.52
N GLY A 233 0.01 24.58 -11.54
CA GLY A 233 -1.40 24.24 -11.74
C GLY A 233 -1.63 22.90 -12.46
N VAL A 234 -0.57 22.26 -12.95
CA VAL A 234 -0.65 20.96 -13.63
C VAL A 234 -0.99 19.89 -12.60
N LEU A 235 -1.90 18.97 -12.94
CA LEU A 235 -2.24 17.86 -12.05
C LEU A 235 -1.01 16.99 -11.80
N ARG A 236 -0.69 16.77 -10.52
CA ARG A 236 0.34 15.87 -10.05
C ARG A 236 -0.27 14.76 -9.20
N PRO A 237 0.32 13.54 -9.20
CA PRO A 237 -0.11 12.49 -8.30
C PRO A 237 0.16 12.86 -6.84
N VAL A 238 -0.76 12.44 -5.98
CA VAL A 238 -0.58 12.47 -4.53
C VAL A 238 0.35 11.32 -4.12
N TRP A 239 1.63 11.65 -3.99
CA TRP A 239 2.68 10.71 -3.58
C TRP A 239 3.23 11.06 -2.20
N GLN A 240 4.21 11.97 -2.15
CA GLN A 240 4.91 12.34 -0.92
C GLN A 240 3.97 13.04 0.05
N ALA A 241 4.08 12.67 1.33
CA ALA A 241 3.44 13.41 2.39
C ALA A 241 4.11 14.78 2.54
N GLU A 242 3.31 15.82 2.67
CA GLU A 242 3.80 17.19 2.84
C GLU A 242 4.13 17.44 4.31
N VAL A 243 5.03 18.40 4.56
CA VAL A 243 5.38 18.80 5.92
C VAL A 243 4.12 19.29 6.62
N ASN A 244 3.77 18.65 7.74
CA ASN A 244 2.66 19.04 8.58
C ASN A 244 3.02 18.88 10.06
N SER A 245 2.17 19.42 10.92
CA SER A 245 2.30 19.27 12.37
C SER A 245 0.93 19.28 13.03
N MET A 246 0.89 18.82 14.28
CA MET A 246 -0.30 18.75 15.10
C MET A 246 0.06 19.03 16.55
N ILE A 247 -0.72 19.88 17.21
CA ILE A 247 -0.60 20.13 18.65
C ILE A 247 -1.36 19.02 19.37
N VAL A 248 -0.63 18.18 20.11
CA VAL A 248 -1.20 17.08 20.91
C VAL A 248 -1.33 17.44 22.39
N ARG A 249 -0.61 18.47 22.87
CA ARG A 249 -0.71 18.95 24.25
C ARG A 249 -0.60 20.48 24.33
N PRO A 250 -1.35 21.14 25.23
CA PRO A 250 -2.31 20.55 26.17
C PRO A 250 -3.59 20.04 25.48
N ALA A 251 -4.42 19.29 26.22
CA ALA A 251 -5.75 18.92 25.72
C ALA A 251 -6.60 20.19 25.51
N PRO A 252 -7.60 20.15 24.60
CA PRO A 252 -8.58 21.23 24.50
C PRO A 252 -9.16 21.58 25.87
N ASP A 253 -9.29 22.87 26.15
CA ASP A 253 -9.86 23.44 27.38
C ASP A 253 -9.08 23.15 28.69
N ALA A 254 -7.82 22.69 28.61
CA ALA A 254 -6.94 22.60 29.76
C ALA A 254 -6.69 23.98 30.39
N LYS A 255 -6.79 24.07 31.71
CA LYS A 255 -6.58 25.30 32.51
C LYS A 255 -5.23 25.31 33.20
#